data_AF-A2H6X4-F1
#
_entry.id   AF-A2H6X4-F1
#
_cell.length_a   1.000
_cell.length_b   1.000
_cell.length_c   1.000
_cell.angle_alpha   90.00
_cell.angle_beta   90.00
_cell.angle_gamma   90.00
#
_symmetry.space_group_name_H-M   'P 1'
#
loop_
_entity.id
_entity.type
_entity.pdbx_description
1 polymer ?
#
loop_
_entity_poly.entity_id
_entity_poly.type
_entity_poly.pdbx_seq_one_letter_code
_entity_poly.pdbx_strand_id
1 'polypeptide(L)'
;MHIFNEDIPLLAQVFQKRYGRELIGKNLGQFHSDFAKITPGKQSLAYKSIFCGKKTYIDLLTNDLNEVAFHARCKGVKQDVLALTANEMFPEAIQCYYNEDKNIHIPAGTYDKYSEFSLMKLYKALYDGQEIGFDLCKSATPAFEEKFNFSIQSKTSFIRKLKF
;
A
#
# COMPACT_ATOMS: atom_id res chain seq x y z
N MET A 1 10.64 3.24 -7.04
CA MET A 1 12.09 3.27 -6.75
C MET A 1 12.23 3.95 -5.41
N HIS A 2 12.96 3.34 -4.48
CA HIS A 2 13.19 3.92 -3.16
C HIS A 2 14.59 4.50 -3.12
N ILE A 3 14.67 5.81 -2.91
CA ILE A 3 15.89 6.59 -2.81
C ILE A 3 15.72 7.61 -1.69
N PHE A 4 16.79 7.96 -0.98
CA PHE A 4 16.73 9.04 0.00
C PHE A 4 16.37 10.35 -0.69
N ASN A 5 15.47 11.11 -0.07
CA ASN A 5 14.98 12.36 -0.66
C ASN A 5 16.11 13.38 -0.85
N GLU A 6 17.12 13.34 0.03
CA GLU A 6 18.31 14.19 -0.01
C GLU A 6 19.22 13.92 -1.22
N ASP A 7 19.17 12.71 -1.79
CA ASP A 7 19.99 12.31 -2.95
C ASP A 7 19.35 12.67 -4.29
N ILE A 8 18.06 13.04 -4.31
CA ILE A 8 17.32 13.38 -5.53
C ILE A 8 17.98 14.55 -6.30
N PRO A 9 18.39 15.65 -5.66
CA PRO A 9 19.07 16.75 -6.36
C PRO A 9 20.39 16.32 -7.02
N LEU A 10 21.19 15.51 -6.33
CA LEU A 10 22.44 14.97 -6.87
C LEU A 10 22.18 14.07 -8.07
N LEU A 11 21.19 13.17 -7.96
CA LEU A 11 20.78 12.30 -9.05
C LEU A 11 20.32 13.10 -10.28
N ALA A 12 19.52 14.15 -10.08
CA ALA A 12 19.06 15.02 -11.14
C ALA A 12 20.23 15.75 -11.84
N GLN A 13 21.19 16.27 -11.07
CA GLN A 13 22.39 16.92 -11.62
C GLN A 13 23.24 15.94 -12.46
N VAL A 14 23.50 14.74 -11.93
CA VAL A 14 24.31 13.73 -12.63
C VAL A 14 23.58 13.22 -13.88
N PHE A 15 22.26 13.04 -13.81
CA PHE A 15 21.44 12.63 -14.95
C PHE A 15 21.47 13.68 -16.07
N GLN A 16 21.30 14.97 -15.74
CA GLN A 16 21.43 16.06 -16.70
C GLN A 16 22.83 16.10 -17.33
N LYS A 17 23.91 15.96 -16.53
CA LYS A 17 25.28 15.95 -17.04
C LYS A 17 25.55 14.77 -18.00
N ARG A 18 25.02 13.59 -17.69
CA ARG A 18 25.26 12.37 -18.47
C ARG A 18 24.42 12.26 -19.73
N TYR A 19 23.16 12.70 -19.67
CA TYR A 19 22.18 12.46 -20.72
C TYR A 19 21.64 13.73 -21.38
N GLY A 20 21.97 14.92 -20.87
CA GLY A 20 21.46 16.19 -21.38
C GLY A 20 19.95 16.38 -21.22
N ARG A 21 19.32 15.61 -20.31
CA ARG A 21 17.86 15.56 -20.12
C ARG A 21 17.50 15.87 -18.69
N GLU A 22 16.37 16.57 -18.51
CA GLU A 22 15.84 16.87 -17.18
C GLU A 22 15.24 15.61 -16.54
N LEU A 23 15.70 15.26 -15.34
CA LEU A 23 15.22 14.08 -14.61
C LEU A 23 13.85 14.32 -13.97
N ILE A 24 13.63 15.46 -13.30
CA ILE A 24 12.46 15.69 -12.45
C ILE A 24 11.42 16.51 -13.21
N GLY A 25 10.16 16.07 -13.21
CA GLY A 25 9.08 16.84 -13.81
C GLY A 25 7.86 15.99 -14.14
N LYS A 26 7.00 16.49 -15.04
CA LYS A 26 5.71 15.88 -15.38
C LYS A 26 5.66 15.32 -16.81
N ASN A 27 6.71 15.51 -17.59
CA ASN A 27 6.77 15.03 -18.96
C ASN A 27 7.12 13.55 -19.02
N LEU A 28 6.82 12.90 -20.14
CA LEU A 28 7.14 11.51 -20.36
C LEU A 28 8.66 11.26 -20.19
N GLY A 29 8.99 10.27 -19.35
CA GLY A 29 10.38 9.91 -19.06
C GLY A 29 11.03 10.75 -17.95
N GLN A 30 10.30 11.67 -17.33
CA GLN A 30 10.72 12.34 -16.09
C GLN A 30 10.25 11.55 -14.87
N PHE A 31 11.04 11.61 -13.81
CA PHE A 31 10.77 11.07 -12.50
C PHE A 31 9.90 12.04 -11.69
N HIS A 32 8.89 11.47 -11.05
CA HIS A 32 8.10 12.09 -10.00
C HIS A 32 7.75 11.00 -8.97
N SER A 33 7.49 11.39 -7.73
CA SER A 33 6.97 10.44 -6.73
C SER A 33 5.63 9.86 -7.21
N ASP A 34 5.47 8.55 -7.07
CA ASP A 34 4.24 7.82 -7.39
C ASP A 34 3.29 7.71 -6.18
N PHE A 35 3.73 8.12 -4.99
CA PHE A 35 2.89 8.12 -3.80
C PHE A 35 1.76 9.13 -3.91
N ALA A 36 0.55 8.67 -3.55
CA ALA A 36 -0.60 9.54 -3.40
C ALA A 36 -0.36 10.54 -2.28
N LYS A 37 -0.87 11.76 -2.48
CA LYS A 37 -0.75 12.83 -1.49
C LYS A 37 -1.77 12.60 -0.37
N ILE A 38 -1.30 12.50 0.87
CA ILE A 38 -2.17 12.42 2.06
C ILE A 38 -3.06 13.68 2.11
N THR A 39 -2.41 14.84 2.05
CA THR A 39 -3.02 16.17 2.02
C THR A 39 -2.64 16.90 0.73
N PRO A 40 -3.61 17.50 0.01
CA PRO A 40 -3.34 18.24 -1.21
C PRO A 40 -2.26 19.31 -1.01
N GLY A 41 -1.33 19.41 -1.97
CA GLY A 41 -0.23 20.37 -1.92
C GLY A 41 0.97 19.94 -1.05
N LYS A 42 0.86 18.87 -0.26
CA LYS A 42 1.97 18.30 0.50
C LYS A 42 2.50 17.05 -0.18
N GLN A 43 3.83 16.92 -0.24
CA GLN A 43 4.47 15.73 -0.79
C GLN A 43 4.49 14.61 0.25
N SER A 44 4.10 13.41 -0.16
CA SER A 44 4.21 12.21 0.67
C SER A 44 5.55 11.52 0.40
N LEU A 45 6.23 11.14 1.48
CA LEU A 45 7.51 10.45 1.48
C LEU A 45 7.38 9.14 2.25
N ALA A 46 8.02 8.08 1.78
CA ALA A 46 8.12 6.85 2.54
C ALA A 46 9.08 7.02 3.72
N TYR A 47 8.59 6.72 4.92
CA TYR A 47 9.36 6.73 6.16
C TYR A 47 9.89 5.33 6.50
N LYS A 48 9.06 4.30 6.28
CA LYS A 48 9.40 2.89 6.54
C LYS A 48 8.74 2.00 5.49
N SER A 49 9.44 0.97 5.05
CA SER A 49 8.94 0.05 4.02
C SER A 49 9.22 -1.40 4.38
N ILE A 50 8.33 -2.31 3.97
CA ILE A 50 8.54 -3.77 4.04
C ILE A 50 8.27 -4.35 2.66
N PHE A 51 9.23 -5.11 2.13
CA PHE A 51 9.13 -5.76 0.83
C PHE A 51 9.12 -7.28 1.02
N CYS A 52 7.97 -7.92 0.84
CA CYS A 52 7.86 -9.38 0.97
C CYS A 52 8.18 -10.09 -0.36
N GLY A 53 7.93 -9.42 -1.50
CA GLY A 53 8.22 -10.00 -2.81
C GLY A 53 7.73 -9.15 -3.97
N LYS A 54 7.77 -9.72 -5.19
CA LYS A 54 7.36 -9.01 -6.40
C LYS A 54 5.88 -8.61 -6.31
N LYS A 55 5.62 -7.30 -6.33
CA LYS A 55 4.28 -6.70 -6.22
C LYS A 55 3.58 -6.98 -4.89
N THR A 56 4.36 -7.27 -3.84
CA THR A 56 3.89 -7.37 -2.46
C THR A 56 4.81 -6.59 -1.53
N TYR A 57 4.38 -5.38 -1.16
CA TYR A 57 5.12 -4.46 -0.30
C TYR A 57 4.17 -3.46 0.36
N ILE A 58 4.66 -2.80 1.41
CA ILE A 58 3.99 -1.69 2.08
C ILE A 58 4.99 -0.56 2.34
N ASP A 59 4.52 0.66 2.19
CA ASP A 59 5.22 1.89 2.55
C ASP A 59 4.38 2.67 3.57
N LEU A 60 4.94 2.95 4.73
CA LEU A 60 4.43 3.95 5.68
C LEU A 60 4.84 5.32 5.15
N LEU A 61 3.85 6.13 4.79
CA LEU A 61 4.02 7.46 4.26
C LEU A 61 3.89 8.51 5.36
N THR A 62 4.71 9.56 5.27
CA THR A 62 4.61 10.78 6.07
C THR A 62 4.73 12.01 5.18
N ASN A 63 4.31 13.16 5.70
CA ASN A 63 4.58 14.47 5.12
C ASN A 63 5.16 15.43 6.19
N ASP A 64 5.31 16.69 5.81
CA ASP A 64 5.77 17.80 6.65
C ASP A 64 4.80 18.18 7.77
N LEU A 65 3.56 17.69 7.73
CA LEU A 65 2.56 17.83 8.80
C LEU A 65 2.55 16.63 9.77
N ASN A 66 3.47 15.66 9.59
CA ASN A 66 3.51 14.38 10.32
C ASN A 66 2.23 13.53 10.19
N GLU A 67 1.44 13.73 9.13
CA GLU A 67 0.31 12.86 8.84
C GLU A 67 0.79 11.48 8.39
N VAL A 68 0.06 10.42 8.75
CA VAL A 68 0.44 9.04 8.43
C VAL A 68 -0.59 8.43 7.48
N ALA A 69 -0.09 7.75 6.46
CA ALA A 69 -0.89 6.88 5.59
C ALA A 69 -0.04 5.70 5.13
N PHE A 70 -0.66 4.74 4.46
CA PHE A 70 0.06 3.61 3.89
C PHE A 70 -0.23 3.47 2.40
N HIS A 71 0.84 3.26 1.64
CA HIS A 71 0.76 2.75 0.29
C HIS A 71 1.08 1.26 0.34
N ALA A 72 0.04 0.44 0.34
CA ALA A 72 0.16 -1.01 0.36
C ALA A 72 -0.15 -1.60 -1.02
N ARG A 73 0.58 -2.66 -1.36
CA ARG A 73 0.35 -3.46 -2.56
C ARG A 73 0.48 -4.93 -2.23
N CYS A 74 -0.51 -5.74 -2.59
CA CYS A 74 -0.45 -7.19 -2.50
C CYS A 74 -1.15 -7.81 -3.70
N LYS A 75 -0.37 -8.34 -4.66
CA LYS A 75 -0.95 -8.83 -5.92
C LYS A 75 -1.95 -9.97 -5.67
N GLY A 76 -3.17 -9.77 -6.14
CA GLY A 76 -4.26 -10.76 -6.05
C GLY A 76 -5.07 -10.67 -4.76
N VAL A 77 -4.83 -9.66 -3.92
CA VAL A 77 -5.67 -9.34 -2.76
C VAL A 77 -6.25 -7.94 -2.97
N LYS A 78 -7.54 -7.76 -2.67
CA LYS A 78 -8.21 -6.46 -2.74
C LYS A 78 -7.72 -5.56 -1.58
N GLN A 79 -7.65 -4.25 -1.81
CA GLN A 79 -7.03 -3.32 -0.86
C GLN A 79 -7.82 -3.19 0.45
N ASP A 80 -9.15 -3.22 0.37
CA ASP A 80 -10.04 -3.26 1.52
C ASP A 80 -9.90 -4.57 2.31
N VAL A 81 -9.81 -5.71 1.62
CA VAL A 81 -9.60 -7.02 2.25
C VAL A 81 -8.26 -7.09 2.99
N LEU A 82 -7.20 -6.44 2.47
CA LEU A 82 -5.94 -6.31 3.21
C LEU A 82 -6.15 -5.61 4.55
N ALA A 83 -6.89 -4.50 4.55
CA ALA A 83 -7.18 -3.72 5.75
C ALA A 83 -8.02 -4.51 6.74
N LEU A 84 -9.08 -5.16 6.26
CA LEU A 84 -9.96 -6.01 7.08
C LEU A 84 -9.18 -7.17 7.71
N THR A 85 -8.40 -7.90 6.91
CA THR A 85 -7.60 -9.03 7.40
C THR A 85 -6.56 -8.58 8.43
N ALA A 86 -5.90 -7.43 8.21
CA ALA A 86 -4.97 -6.86 9.17
C ALA A 86 -5.66 -6.52 10.50
N ASN A 87 -6.81 -5.86 10.46
CA ASN A 87 -7.54 -5.46 11.66
C ASN A 87 -8.10 -6.66 12.43
N GLU A 88 -8.51 -7.72 11.72
CA GLU A 88 -8.95 -8.98 12.34
C GLU A 88 -7.81 -9.74 13.02
N MET A 89 -6.61 -9.77 12.39
CA MET A 89 -5.44 -10.46 12.92
C MET A 89 -4.76 -9.73 14.08
N PHE A 90 -4.80 -8.39 14.06
CA PHE A 90 -4.11 -7.53 15.02
C PHE A 90 -5.08 -6.48 15.59
N PRO A 91 -6.11 -6.90 16.35
CA PRO A 91 -7.14 -6.00 16.88
C PRO A 91 -6.60 -5.01 17.92
N GLU A 92 -5.45 -5.31 18.54
CA GLU A 92 -4.78 -4.46 19.52
C GLU A 92 -3.96 -3.32 18.90
N ALA A 93 -3.64 -3.42 17.62
CA ALA A 93 -2.92 -2.40 16.87
C ALA A 93 -3.88 -1.32 16.35
N ILE A 94 -3.32 -0.16 15.98
CA ILE A 94 -4.11 0.89 15.33
C ILE A 94 -4.65 0.37 14.01
N GLN A 95 -5.98 0.34 13.93
CA GLN A 95 -6.70 -0.16 12.78
C GLN A 95 -6.54 0.80 11.60
N CYS A 96 -6.44 0.23 10.40
CA CYS A 96 -6.36 0.98 9.16
C CYS A 96 -7.55 0.63 8.27
N TYR A 97 -8.01 1.60 7.49
CA TYR A 97 -9.06 1.40 6.50
C TYR A 97 -8.59 1.86 5.13
N TYR A 98 -9.10 1.24 4.07
CA TYR A 98 -8.77 1.63 2.72
C TYR A 98 -9.66 2.81 2.28
N ASN A 99 -9.03 3.87 1.76
CA ASN A 99 -9.71 4.99 1.14
C ASN A 99 -9.61 4.83 -0.39
N GLU A 100 -10.73 4.54 -1.04
CA GLU A 100 -10.77 4.27 -2.48
C GLU A 100 -10.43 5.50 -3.33
N ASP A 101 -10.90 6.68 -2.93
CA ASP A 101 -10.71 7.94 -3.66
C ASP A 101 -9.23 8.34 -3.76
N LYS A 102 -8.49 8.15 -2.66
CA LYS A 102 -7.06 8.46 -2.58
C LYS A 102 -6.17 7.26 -2.89
N ASN A 103 -6.73 6.05 -3.01
CA ASN A 103 -6.00 4.79 -3.20
C ASN A 103 -4.86 4.60 -2.18
N ILE A 104 -5.17 4.83 -0.90
CA ILE A 104 -4.25 4.69 0.25
C ILE A 104 -4.99 4.12 1.45
N HIS A 105 -4.27 3.54 2.41
CA HIS A 105 -4.83 3.18 3.70
C HIS A 105 -4.57 4.27 4.73
N ILE A 106 -5.58 4.56 5.55
CA ILE A 106 -5.55 5.60 6.55
C ILE A 106 -5.75 4.95 7.92
N PRO A 107 -4.92 5.28 8.93
CA PRO A 107 -5.14 4.81 10.29
C PRO A 107 -6.29 5.54 10.97
N ALA A 108 -7.01 4.84 11.86
CA ALA A 108 -8.10 5.39 12.66
C ALA A 108 -7.63 5.79 14.07
N GLY A 109 -8.30 6.76 14.68
CA GLY A 109 -8.02 7.20 16.06
C GLY A 109 -6.80 8.12 16.18
N THR A 110 -6.15 8.11 17.34
CA THR A 110 -4.96 8.92 17.64
C THR A 110 -3.71 8.07 17.46
N TYR A 111 -2.73 8.61 16.73
CA TYR A 111 -1.52 7.90 16.38
C TYR A 111 -0.39 8.88 16.03
N ASP A 112 0.82 8.34 15.98
CA ASP A 112 1.97 8.97 15.37
C ASP A 112 2.68 7.97 14.44
N LYS A 113 3.72 8.41 13.73
CA LYS A 113 4.49 7.55 12.81
C LYS A 113 5.23 6.38 13.47
N TYR A 114 5.35 6.37 14.80
CA TYR A 114 6.04 5.34 15.58
C TYR A 114 5.08 4.30 16.16
N SER A 115 3.77 4.55 16.06
CA SER A 115 2.75 3.70 16.62
C SER A 115 2.67 2.34 15.91
N GLU A 116 2.08 1.34 16.58
CA GLU A 116 1.87 0.02 15.99
C GLU A 116 0.59 -0.02 15.15
N PHE A 117 0.74 -0.24 13.85
CA PHE A 117 -0.38 -0.32 12.91
C PHE A 117 -0.67 -1.75 12.49
N SER A 118 -1.95 -2.11 12.43
CA SER A 118 -2.40 -3.44 12.03
C SER A 118 -1.84 -3.85 10.66
N LEU A 119 -1.85 -2.92 9.70
CA LEU A 119 -1.37 -3.15 8.34
C LEU A 119 0.15 -3.40 8.29
N MET A 120 0.94 -2.68 9.08
CA MET A 120 2.38 -2.91 9.18
C MET A 120 2.69 -4.26 9.83
N LYS A 121 1.94 -4.65 10.87
CA LYS A 121 2.06 -5.97 11.51
C LYS A 121 1.73 -7.10 10.52
N LEU A 122 0.67 -6.95 9.70
CA LEU A 122 0.32 -7.91 8.66
C LEU A 122 1.48 -8.14 7.67
N TYR A 123 2.09 -7.07 7.16
CA TYR A 123 3.22 -7.20 6.24
C TYR A 123 4.48 -7.71 6.92
N LYS A 124 4.70 -7.39 8.19
CA LYS A 124 5.78 -7.97 8.98
C LYS A 124 5.61 -9.48 9.12
N ALA A 125 4.41 -9.96 9.44
CA ALA A 125 4.09 -11.39 9.49
C ALA A 125 4.33 -12.08 8.14
N LEU A 126 3.88 -11.48 7.02
CA LEU A 126 4.18 -12.00 5.68
C LEU A 126 5.68 -12.06 5.38
N TYR A 127 6.42 -11.03 5.76
CA TYR A 127 7.87 -10.95 5.58
C TYR A 127 8.61 -12.01 6.42
N ASP A 128 8.10 -12.30 7.61
CA ASP A 128 8.65 -13.32 8.51
C ASP A 128 8.24 -14.76 8.10
N GLY A 129 7.60 -14.92 6.94
CA GLY A 129 7.27 -16.22 6.34
C GLY A 129 5.98 -16.85 6.83
N GLN A 130 5.13 -16.10 7.54
CA GLN A 130 3.82 -16.59 7.96
C GLN A 130 2.89 -16.76 6.74
N GLU A 131 2.22 -17.91 6.64
CA GLU A 131 1.15 -18.11 5.67
C GLU A 131 -0.12 -17.40 6.16
N ILE A 132 -0.69 -16.53 5.32
CA ILE A 132 -1.91 -15.77 5.63
C ILE A 132 -2.96 -16.03 4.56
N GLY A 133 -4.20 -16.29 5.01
CA GLY A 133 -5.38 -16.43 4.15
C GLY A 133 -6.16 -15.13 4.07
N PHE A 134 -6.48 -14.69 2.85
CA PHE A 134 -7.30 -13.52 2.56
C PHE A 134 -8.61 -13.96 1.94
N ASP A 135 -9.74 -13.74 2.62
CA ASP A 135 -11.06 -14.01 2.03
C ASP A 135 -11.50 -12.83 1.15
N LEU A 136 -11.39 -13.00 -0.16
CA LEU A 136 -11.68 -11.94 -1.13
C LEU A 136 -13.18 -11.61 -1.24
N CYS A 137 -14.05 -12.43 -0.65
CA CYS A 137 -15.48 -12.17 -0.54
C CYS A 137 -15.84 -11.22 0.62
N LYS A 138 -14.91 -10.93 1.54
CA LYS A 138 -15.13 -9.93 2.61
C LYS A 138 -15.06 -8.48 2.12
N SER A 139 -14.65 -8.27 0.88
CA SER A 139 -14.55 -6.93 0.30
C SER A 139 -15.93 -6.26 0.21
N ALA A 140 -15.96 -4.92 0.19
CA ALA A 140 -17.20 -4.17 0.01
C ALA A 140 -17.90 -4.49 -1.34
N THR A 141 -17.13 -4.88 -2.34
CA THR A 141 -17.67 -5.32 -3.64
C THR A 141 -18.12 -6.79 -3.60
N PRO A 142 -19.37 -7.10 -3.94
CA PRO A 142 -19.88 -8.45 -3.94
C PRO A 142 -19.15 -9.32 -4.98
N ALA A 143 -18.98 -10.60 -4.66
CA ALA A 143 -18.42 -11.60 -5.55
C ALA A 143 -19.52 -12.54 -6.04
N PHE A 144 -19.44 -12.95 -7.31
CA PHE A 144 -20.42 -13.83 -7.95
C PHE A 144 -19.72 -15.04 -8.56
N GLU A 145 -20.46 -16.13 -8.69
CA GLU A 145 -20.07 -17.33 -9.40
C GLU A 145 -21.12 -17.67 -10.46
N GLU A 146 -20.69 -17.78 -11.71
CA GLU A 146 -21.51 -18.24 -12.82
C GLU A 146 -21.43 -19.77 -12.89
N LYS A 147 -22.59 -20.43 -12.86
CA LYS A 147 -22.71 -21.89 -12.96
C LYS A 147 -22.89 -22.30 -14.42
N PHE A 148 -22.58 -23.56 -14.75
CA PHE A 148 -22.74 -24.10 -16.11
C PHE A 148 -24.18 -24.05 -16.65
N ASN A 149 -25.18 -23.94 -15.77
CA ASN A 149 -26.58 -23.75 -16.13
C ASN A 149 -26.95 -22.27 -16.34
N PHE A 150 -25.96 -21.38 -16.49
CA PHE A 150 -26.11 -19.93 -16.63
C PHE A 150 -26.78 -19.22 -15.45
N SER A 151 -26.90 -19.90 -14.30
CA SER A 151 -27.34 -19.23 -13.06
C SER A 151 -26.18 -18.49 -12.41
N ILE A 152 -26.48 -17.33 -11.82
CA ILE A 152 -25.53 -16.51 -11.06
C ILE A 152 -25.88 -16.66 -9.58
N GLN A 153 -24.89 -17.01 -8.76
CA GLN A 153 -25.02 -17.08 -7.31
C GLN A 153 -24.00 -16.17 -6.64
N SER A 154 -24.38 -15.57 -5.51
CA SER A 154 -23.44 -14.83 -4.67
C SER A 154 -22.42 -15.79 -4.07
N LYS A 155 -21.14 -15.48 -4.26
CA LYS A 155 -20.03 -16.25 -3.70
C LYS A 155 -19.76 -15.78 -2.27
N THR A 156 -19.94 -16.66 -1.30
CA THR A 156 -19.82 -16.33 0.13
C THR A 156 -18.39 -16.36 0.66
N SER A 157 -17.49 -17.13 0.04
CA SER A 157 -16.08 -17.17 0.43
C SER A 157 -15.17 -17.46 -0.77
N PHE A 158 -14.01 -16.81 -0.78
CA PHE A 158 -12.93 -17.11 -1.71
C PHE A 158 -11.58 -16.80 -1.06
N ILE A 159 -11.00 -17.80 -0.41
CA ILE A 159 -9.76 -17.66 0.34
C ILE A 159 -8.55 -17.79 -0.59
N ARG A 160 -7.74 -16.73 -0.65
CA ARG A 160 -6.41 -16.72 -1.25
C ARG A 160 -5.36 -16.81 -0.16
N LYS A 161 -4.56 -17.87 -0.15
CA LYS A 161 -3.43 -18.01 0.76
C LYS A 161 -2.15 -17.44 0.13
N LEU A 162 -1.35 -16.75 0.93
CA LEU A 162 -0.05 -16.21 0.53
C LEU A 162 1.00 -16.55 1.58
N LYS A 163 2.20 -16.87 1.11
CA LYS A 163 3.44 -17.09 1.87
C LYS A 163 4.60 -16.66 0.98
N PHE A 164 5.64 -16.08 1.58
CA PHE A 164 6.84 -15.61 0.89
C PHE A 164 8.09 -16.34 1.40
#